data_AF-A0A920BFP4-F1
#
_entry.id   AF-A0A920BFP4-F1
#
_cell.length_a   1.000
_cell.length_b   1.000
_cell.length_c   1.000
_cell.angle_alpha   90.00
_cell.angle_beta   90.00
_cell.angle_gamma   90.00
#
_symmetry.space_group_name_H-M   'P 1'
#
loop_
_entity.id
_entity.type
_entity.pdbx_description
1 polymer ?
#
loop_
_entity_poly.entity_id
_entity_poly.type
_entity_poly.pdbx_seq_one_letter_code
_entity_poly.pdbx_strand_id
1 'polypeptide(L)'
;MGDDAALSATETSTRNTAEVAREALTAAMQAESRLAETIKNAENRRRTCEQEANAWQVRLDGATGRIAELENRLADSVQEQKRLDDLPGSIAKRRMEIADQLEQAEHARQEASDALRFAENKLAEAEALQRDADTALAEAREIQIRAEGHQERCTTRLADLKARIFEKLNCAPDAVAGIADTDDPASLPGIDVLEDRVQKLIRERDNIGPVNLRAEAEMEDVTTRITDMETERDDLLAAIAKLRAAISQLNREGRERLLKSFAEVNQHFKTLFNKLFGGGTAELQLTDADDPLEAGLEILASPPGKRLQSLSLLSGGEQALTALAIIFAVFLTNPAPICVLDEVDAPLDDSNVVRFCDLLRDICSQTDTRFLVITHHRMTMARMDRLFGITMEQRGISKLVSVDLQTAERIRDIAVA
;
A
#
# COMPACT_ATOMS: atom_id res chain seq x y z
N MET A 1 97.18 -33.08 221.95
CA MET A 1 96.30 -31.91 222.24
C MET A 1 96.25 -30.91 221.09
N GLY A 2 96.63 -31.27 219.86
CA GLY A 2 96.50 -30.38 218.71
C GLY A 2 96.39 -31.20 217.44
N ASP A 3 95.88 -30.58 216.38
CA ASP A 3 95.91 -31.01 214.98
C ASP A 3 94.79 -31.89 214.42
N ASP A 4 93.62 -31.89 215.06
CA ASP A 4 92.35 -32.22 214.37
C ASP A 4 91.79 -31.01 213.57
N ALA A 5 92.43 -29.85 213.68
CA ALA A 5 92.00 -28.61 213.03
C ALA A 5 92.57 -28.42 211.61
N ALA A 6 93.66 -29.11 211.24
CA ALA A 6 94.34 -28.91 209.96
C ALA A 6 93.62 -29.58 208.76
N LEU A 7 92.94 -30.70 208.99
CA LEU A 7 92.26 -31.47 207.93
C LEU A 7 90.93 -30.82 207.46
N SER A 8 90.24 -30.08 208.32
CA SER A 8 88.99 -29.34 208.00
C SER A 8 89.23 -28.09 207.13
N ALA A 9 90.40 -27.45 207.28
CA ALA A 9 90.78 -26.27 206.50
C ALA A 9 91.00 -26.61 205.00
N THR A 10 91.53 -27.80 204.69
CA THR A 10 91.82 -28.23 203.32
C THR A 10 90.58 -28.59 202.49
N GLU A 11 89.51 -29.10 203.11
CA GLU A 11 88.26 -29.46 202.41
C GLU A 11 87.45 -28.21 202.04
N THR A 12 87.49 -27.18 202.89
CA THR A 12 86.79 -25.92 202.67
C THR A 12 87.43 -25.11 201.54
N SER A 13 88.76 -25.19 201.39
CA SER A 13 89.51 -24.48 200.34
C SER A 13 89.22 -25.04 198.94
N THR A 14 89.15 -26.36 198.80
CA THR A 14 88.90 -27.01 197.49
C THR A 14 87.46 -26.80 196.99
N ARG A 15 86.49 -26.68 197.91
CA ARG A 15 85.10 -26.37 197.57
C ARG A 15 84.92 -24.96 196.97
N ASN A 16 85.57 -23.96 197.57
CA ASN A 16 85.54 -22.58 197.07
C ASN A 16 86.18 -22.44 195.69
N THR A 17 87.28 -23.15 195.42
CA THR A 17 87.91 -23.11 194.09
C THR A 17 87.03 -23.71 192.98
N ALA A 18 86.21 -24.71 193.30
CA ALA A 18 85.28 -25.30 192.34
C ALA A 18 84.07 -24.40 192.04
N GLU A 19 83.59 -23.63 193.03
CA GLU A 19 82.51 -22.67 192.85
C GLU A 19 82.92 -21.50 191.96
N VAL A 20 84.12 -20.93 192.19
CA VAL A 20 84.68 -19.85 191.37
C VAL A 20 84.90 -20.29 189.92
N ALA A 21 85.36 -21.53 189.69
CA ALA A 21 85.53 -22.06 188.34
C ALA A 21 84.18 -22.26 187.62
N ARG A 22 83.12 -22.63 188.34
CA ARG A 22 81.77 -22.76 187.77
C ARG A 22 81.19 -21.41 187.36
N GLU A 23 81.33 -20.38 188.20
CA GLU A 23 80.86 -19.02 187.88
C GLU A 23 81.56 -18.42 186.65
N ALA A 24 82.87 -18.67 186.50
CA ALA A 24 83.62 -18.22 185.33
C ALA A 24 83.14 -18.86 184.02
N LEU A 25 82.77 -20.15 184.05
CA LEU A 25 82.25 -20.86 182.88
C LEU A 25 80.87 -20.33 182.45
N THR A 26 79.96 -20.08 183.41
CA THR A 26 78.64 -19.50 183.10
C THR A 26 78.76 -18.08 182.54
N ALA A 27 79.69 -17.28 183.05
CA ALA A 27 79.96 -15.94 182.49
C ALA A 27 80.48 -16.00 181.05
N ALA A 28 81.39 -16.94 180.74
CA ALA A 28 81.91 -17.13 179.38
C ALA A 28 80.82 -17.60 178.39
N MET A 29 79.97 -18.55 178.78
CA MET A 29 78.84 -19.01 177.94
C MET A 29 77.82 -17.90 177.66
N GLN A 30 77.55 -17.02 178.64
CA GLN A 30 76.68 -15.86 178.42
C GLN A 30 77.30 -14.82 177.47
N ALA A 31 78.61 -14.62 177.51
CA ALA A 31 79.31 -13.71 176.61
C ALA A 31 79.31 -14.25 175.16
N GLU A 32 79.52 -15.55 174.96
CA GLU A 32 79.45 -16.20 173.65
C GLU A 32 78.05 -16.06 173.04
N SER A 33 77.00 -16.34 173.82
CA SER A 33 75.60 -16.21 173.37
C SER A 33 75.26 -14.78 172.92
N ARG A 34 75.70 -13.75 173.68
CA ARG A 34 75.52 -12.34 173.29
C ARG A 34 76.23 -11.99 171.99
N LEU A 35 77.46 -12.47 171.79
CA LEU A 35 78.22 -12.24 170.55
C LEU A 35 77.55 -12.90 169.35
N ALA A 36 77.08 -14.14 169.48
CA ALA A 36 76.35 -14.84 168.42
C ALA A 36 75.06 -14.09 168.00
N GLU A 37 74.33 -13.54 168.96
CA GLU A 37 73.13 -12.75 168.69
C GLU A 37 73.43 -11.42 167.98
N THR A 38 74.53 -10.74 168.35
CA THR A 38 74.98 -9.52 167.65
C THR A 38 75.40 -9.77 166.20
N ILE A 39 76.10 -10.87 165.93
CA ILE A 39 76.52 -11.26 164.56
C ILE A 39 75.29 -11.53 163.70
N LYS A 40 74.33 -12.32 164.21
CA LYS A 40 73.08 -12.62 163.50
C LYS A 40 72.28 -11.35 163.16
N ASN A 41 72.22 -10.38 164.07
CA ASN A 41 71.56 -9.10 163.82
C ASN A 41 72.30 -8.24 162.77
N ALA A 42 73.63 -8.26 162.77
CA ALA A 42 74.42 -7.55 161.76
C ALA A 42 74.26 -8.18 160.36
N GLU A 43 74.27 -9.52 160.26
CA GLU A 43 74.03 -10.24 159.00
C GLU A 43 72.64 -9.96 158.43
N ASN A 44 71.60 -9.97 159.28
CA ASN A 44 70.25 -9.61 158.87
C ASN A 44 70.18 -8.17 158.34
N ARG A 45 70.80 -7.19 159.02
CA ARG A 45 70.84 -5.79 158.54
C ARG A 45 71.56 -5.66 157.21
N ARG A 46 72.69 -6.35 157.01
CA ARG A 46 73.41 -6.34 155.73
C ARG A 46 72.52 -6.87 154.60
N ARG A 47 71.82 -7.97 154.84
CA ARG A 47 70.91 -8.59 153.86
C ARG A 47 69.75 -7.66 153.50
N THR A 48 69.19 -6.93 154.47
CA THR A 48 68.14 -5.94 154.20
C THR A 48 68.66 -4.78 153.36
N CYS A 49 69.83 -4.22 153.67
CA CYS A 49 70.42 -3.14 152.87
C CYS A 49 70.75 -3.57 151.44
N GLU A 50 71.25 -4.80 151.24
CA GLU A 50 71.49 -5.36 149.89
C GLU A 50 70.19 -5.50 149.09
N GLN A 51 69.10 -5.93 149.73
CA GLN A 51 67.78 -6.01 149.09
C GLN A 51 67.24 -4.62 148.70
N GLU A 52 67.37 -3.64 149.59
CA GLU A 52 66.94 -2.26 149.30
C GLU A 52 67.76 -1.62 148.17
N ALA A 53 69.08 -1.79 148.17
CA ALA A 53 69.94 -1.30 147.10
C ALA A 53 69.56 -1.88 145.73
N ASN A 54 69.32 -3.20 145.67
CA ASN A 54 68.84 -3.86 144.44
C ASN A 54 67.47 -3.34 144.01
N ALA A 55 66.54 -3.11 144.94
CA ALA A 55 65.23 -2.55 144.63
C ALA A 55 65.33 -1.13 144.07
N TRP A 56 66.24 -0.30 144.58
CA TRP A 56 66.50 1.04 144.05
C TRP A 56 67.16 1.00 142.68
N GLN A 57 68.07 0.06 142.43
CA GLN A 57 68.71 -0.12 141.12
C GLN A 57 67.68 -0.47 140.04
N VAL A 58 66.78 -1.43 140.31
CA VAL A 58 65.70 -1.81 139.38
C VAL A 58 64.77 -0.63 139.07
N ARG A 59 64.48 0.21 140.07
CA ARG A 59 63.68 1.43 139.87
C ARG A 59 64.39 2.46 139.01
N LEU A 60 65.68 2.65 139.21
CA LEU A 60 66.49 3.56 138.40
C LEU A 60 66.48 3.10 136.94
N ASP A 61 66.81 1.84 136.67
CA ASP A 61 66.85 1.27 135.31
C ASP A 61 65.47 1.38 134.63
N GLY A 62 64.39 1.12 135.36
CA GLY A 62 63.02 1.29 134.86
C GLY A 62 62.64 2.74 134.54
N ALA A 63 63.13 3.71 135.33
CA ALA A 63 62.93 5.13 135.04
C ALA A 63 63.76 5.58 133.83
N THR A 64 65.00 5.11 133.69
CA THR A 64 65.86 5.41 132.54
C THR A 64 65.26 4.87 131.24
N GLY A 65 64.70 3.66 131.27
CA GLY A 65 63.98 3.09 130.11
C GLY A 65 62.76 3.92 129.68
N ARG A 66 61.96 4.41 130.64
CA ARG A 66 60.81 5.28 130.35
C ARG A 66 61.20 6.63 129.78
N ILE A 67 62.31 7.21 130.24
CA ILE A 67 62.81 8.48 129.68
C ILE A 67 63.18 8.29 128.21
N ALA A 68 63.93 7.23 127.87
CA ALA A 68 64.30 6.95 126.48
C ALA A 68 63.07 6.71 125.57
N GLU A 69 62.04 6.03 126.07
CA GLU A 69 60.78 5.84 125.32
C GLU A 69 60.07 7.18 125.05
N LEU A 70 59.99 8.06 126.05
CA LEU A 70 59.36 9.37 125.91
C LEU A 70 60.14 10.31 124.98
N GLU A 71 61.47 10.26 125.02
CA GLU A 71 62.33 11.02 124.10
C GLU A 71 62.11 10.60 122.64
N ASN A 72 62.02 9.30 122.36
CA ASN A 72 61.70 8.80 121.02
C ASN A 72 60.31 9.25 120.55
N ARG A 73 59.29 9.12 121.42
CA ARG A 73 57.93 9.56 121.09
C ARG A 73 57.83 11.06 120.84
N LEU A 74 58.62 11.86 121.57
CA LEU A 74 58.69 13.30 121.34
C LEU A 74 59.32 13.60 119.98
N ALA A 75 60.42 12.92 119.63
CA ALA A 75 61.07 13.08 118.32
C ALA A 75 60.12 12.76 117.15
N ASP A 76 59.40 11.64 117.23
CA ASP A 76 58.41 11.24 116.22
C ASP A 76 57.29 12.28 116.09
N SER A 77 56.77 12.76 117.24
CA SER A 77 55.69 13.75 117.27
C SER A 77 56.12 15.10 116.67
N VAL A 78 57.36 15.54 116.94
CA VAL A 78 57.91 16.77 116.35
C VAL A 78 58.11 16.64 114.84
N GLN A 79 58.55 15.47 114.36
CA GLN A 79 58.68 15.23 112.93
C GLN A 79 57.32 15.25 112.22
N GLU A 80 56.31 14.61 112.81
CA GLU A 80 54.96 14.59 112.26
C GLU A 80 54.30 15.98 112.28
N GLN A 81 54.52 16.77 113.34
CA GLN A 81 54.05 18.15 113.41
C GLN A 81 54.63 18.99 112.27
N LYS A 82 55.94 18.93 112.02
CA LYS A 82 56.57 19.64 110.89
C LYS A 82 55.97 19.25 109.55
N ARG A 83 55.73 17.94 109.33
CA ARG A 83 55.09 17.43 108.10
C ARG A 83 53.69 18.00 107.91
N LEU A 84 52.91 18.09 108.99
CA LEU A 84 51.56 18.62 108.96
C LEU A 84 51.52 20.15 108.81
N ASP A 85 52.49 20.88 109.36
CA ASP A 85 52.61 22.34 109.22
C ASP A 85 52.96 22.74 107.78
N ASP A 86 53.74 21.94 107.05
CA ASP A 86 54.12 22.20 105.65
C ASP A 86 53.01 21.82 104.63
N LEU A 87 52.11 20.91 105.00
CA LEU A 87 51.10 20.34 104.10
C LEU A 87 50.10 21.40 103.54
N PRO A 88 49.55 22.34 104.34
CA PRO A 88 48.69 23.41 103.85
C PRO A 88 49.35 24.26 102.75
N GLY A 89 50.64 24.56 102.88
CA GLY A 89 51.38 25.33 101.88
C GLY A 89 51.48 24.60 100.54
N SER A 90 51.76 23.29 100.58
CA SER A 90 51.80 22.46 99.37
C SER A 90 50.44 22.33 98.67
N ILE A 91 49.36 22.18 99.44
CA ILE A 91 47.99 22.10 98.91
C ILE A 91 47.56 23.44 98.33
N ALA A 92 47.88 24.56 98.99
CA ALA A 92 47.58 25.89 98.48
C ALA A 92 48.25 26.15 97.13
N LYS A 93 49.55 25.80 97.01
CA LYS A 93 50.28 25.90 95.75
C LYS A 93 49.65 25.04 94.65
N ARG A 94 49.28 23.80 94.96
CA ARG A 94 48.65 22.91 93.98
C ARG A 94 47.26 23.38 93.54
N ARG A 95 46.49 23.98 94.45
CA ARG A 95 45.19 24.61 94.11
C ARG A 95 45.38 25.79 93.16
N MET A 96 46.38 26.63 93.38
CA MET A 96 46.70 27.74 92.46
C MET A 96 47.09 27.22 91.07
N GLU A 97 47.98 26.23 90.99
CA GLU A 97 48.37 25.63 89.71
C GLU A 97 47.18 25.05 88.92
N ILE A 98 46.25 24.38 89.61
CA ILE A 98 45.05 23.82 88.98
C ILE A 98 44.08 24.93 88.55
N ALA A 99 43.93 25.99 89.36
CA ALA A 99 43.07 27.12 89.03
C ALA A 99 43.56 27.84 87.76
N ASP A 100 44.86 28.09 87.65
CA ASP A 100 45.46 28.71 86.46
C ASP A 100 45.27 27.83 85.21
N GLN A 101 45.42 26.51 85.33
CA GLN A 101 45.18 25.58 84.23
C GLN A 101 43.70 25.54 83.81
N LEU A 102 42.78 25.63 84.77
CA LEU A 102 41.35 25.68 84.50
C LEU A 102 40.98 26.94 83.74
N GLU A 103 41.50 28.09 84.17
CA GLU A 103 41.26 29.39 83.53
C GLU A 103 41.79 29.40 82.07
N GLN A 104 42.99 28.87 81.85
CA GLN A 104 43.54 28.72 80.49
C GLN A 104 42.70 27.80 79.60
N ALA A 105 42.23 26.67 80.15
CA ALA A 105 41.39 25.73 79.41
C ALA A 105 40.01 26.31 79.10
N GLU A 106 39.41 27.07 80.03
CA GLU A 106 38.14 27.77 79.83
C GLU A 106 38.25 28.83 78.74
N HIS A 107 39.33 29.63 78.75
CA HIS A 107 39.59 30.60 77.69
C HIS A 107 39.73 29.95 76.32
N ALA A 108 40.55 28.90 76.20
CA ALA A 108 40.74 28.17 74.94
C ALA A 108 39.44 27.53 74.44
N ARG A 109 38.61 26.99 75.34
CA ARG A 109 37.29 26.43 75.00
C ARG A 109 36.35 27.52 74.48
N GLN A 110 36.38 28.71 75.08
CA GLN A 110 35.55 29.84 74.67
C GLN A 110 35.93 30.32 73.27
N GLU A 111 37.22 30.52 73.01
CA GLU A 111 37.74 30.91 71.69
C GLU A 111 37.38 29.89 70.60
N ALA A 112 37.54 28.59 70.88
CA ALA A 112 37.17 27.53 69.95
C ALA A 112 35.65 27.50 69.69
N SER A 113 34.83 27.74 70.72
CA SER A 113 33.37 27.80 70.59
C SER A 113 32.92 28.98 69.75
N ASP A 114 33.56 30.14 69.89
CA ASP A 114 33.23 31.33 69.11
C ASP A 114 33.68 31.17 67.65
N ALA A 115 34.86 30.58 67.41
CA ALA A 115 35.33 30.24 66.07
C ALA A 115 34.41 29.24 65.36
N LEU A 116 33.93 28.22 66.08
CA LEU A 116 32.97 27.25 65.54
C LEU A 116 31.66 27.92 65.14
N ARG A 117 31.08 28.73 66.02
CA ARG A 117 29.84 29.49 65.73
C ARG A 117 30.00 30.39 64.51
N PHE A 118 31.14 31.07 64.38
CA PHE A 118 31.42 31.90 63.21
C PHE A 118 31.48 31.08 61.91
N ALA A 119 32.16 29.92 61.94
CA ALA A 119 32.26 29.02 60.80
C ALA A 119 30.90 28.40 60.41
N GLU A 120 30.08 27.99 61.39
CA GLU A 120 28.74 27.47 61.17
C GLU A 120 27.82 28.51 60.51
N ASN A 121 27.87 29.77 60.98
CA ASN A 121 27.12 30.86 60.35
C ASN A 121 27.57 31.10 58.91
N LYS A 122 28.89 31.06 58.65
CA LYS A 122 29.43 31.22 57.28
C LYS A 122 29.03 30.08 56.36
N LEU A 123 28.99 28.84 56.88
CA LEU A 123 28.53 27.68 56.13
C LEU A 123 27.04 27.82 55.79
N ALA A 124 26.20 28.21 56.76
CA ALA A 124 24.78 28.42 56.55
C ALA A 124 24.50 29.52 55.50
N GLU A 125 25.25 30.63 55.53
CA GLU A 125 25.19 31.69 54.51
C GLU A 125 25.56 31.15 53.12
N ALA A 126 26.62 30.36 53.01
CA ALA A 126 27.05 29.77 51.74
C ALA A 126 26.05 28.75 51.18
N GLU A 127 25.47 27.91 52.04
CA GLU A 127 24.42 26.96 51.64
C GLU A 127 23.16 27.65 51.15
N ALA A 128 22.75 28.76 51.79
CA ALA A 128 21.62 29.56 51.34
C ALA A 128 21.88 30.15 49.94
N LEU A 129 23.06 30.77 49.75
CA LEU A 129 23.48 31.31 48.45
C LEU A 129 23.53 30.24 47.36
N GLN A 130 23.99 29.03 47.68
CA GLN A 130 24.01 27.92 46.73
C GLN A 130 22.59 27.52 46.32
N ARG A 131 21.67 27.37 47.28
CA ARG A 131 20.27 27.00 46.99
C ARG A 131 19.58 28.05 46.11
N ASP A 132 19.83 29.33 46.38
CA ASP A 132 19.28 30.43 45.58
C ASP A 132 19.84 30.41 44.14
N ALA A 133 21.16 30.16 44.00
CA ALA A 133 21.80 30.03 42.68
C ALA A 133 21.30 28.82 41.88
N ASP A 134 21.11 27.67 42.53
CA ASP A 134 20.57 26.45 41.91
C ASP A 134 19.13 26.68 41.42
N THR A 135 18.32 27.38 42.22
CA THR A 135 16.94 27.75 41.85
C THR A 135 16.93 28.68 40.64
N ALA A 136 17.74 29.74 40.65
CA ALA A 136 17.86 30.67 39.53
C ALA A 136 18.36 29.98 38.25
N LEU A 137 19.30 29.02 38.36
CA LEU A 137 19.78 28.24 37.23
C LEU A 137 18.67 27.33 36.66
N ALA A 138 17.85 26.72 37.50
CA ALA A 138 16.73 25.89 37.07
C ALA A 138 15.70 26.72 36.29
N GLU A 139 15.33 27.89 36.79
CA GLU A 139 14.41 28.82 36.11
C GLU A 139 14.97 29.29 34.77
N ALA A 140 16.25 29.67 34.70
CA ALA A 140 16.89 30.08 33.46
C ALA A 140 16.91 28.96 32.41
N ARG A 141 17.18 27.71 32.82
CA ARG A 141 17.13 26.54 31.94
C ARG A 141 15.74 26.27 31.40
N GLU A 142 14.71 26.40 32.23
CA GLU A 142 13.33 26.23 31.77
C GLU A 142 12.95 27.29 30.72
N ILE A 143 13.32 28.55 30.95
CA ILE A 143 13.10 29.64 29.98
C ILE A 143 13.83 29.36 28.67
N GLN A 144 15.09 28.91 28.72
CA GLN A 144 15.87 28.55 27.54
C GLN A 144 15.19 27.44 26.74
N ILE A 145 14.84 26.32 27.38
CA ILE A 145 14.20 25.18 26.70
C ILE A 145 12.87 25.60 26.07
N ARG A 146 12.09 26.44 26.76
CA ARG A 146 10.83 26.97 26.23
C ARG A 146 11.06 27.84 24.99
N ALA A 147 12.08 28.70 25.01
CA ALA A 147 12.45 29.56 23.88
C ALA A 147 12.96 28.75 22.69
N GLU A 148 13.84 27.76 22.92
CA GLU A 148 14.34 26.83 21.91
C GLU A 148 13.20 26.05 21.26
N GLY A 149 12.28 25.49 22.06
CA GLY A 149 11.10 24.81 21.53
C GLY A 149 10.16 25.72 20.74
N HIS A 150 10.04 27.00 21.11
CA HIS A 150 9.30 27.98 20.29
C HIS A 150 10.01 28.28 18.96
N GLN A 151 11.33 28.45 19.00
CA GLN A 151 12.14 28.67 17.80
C GLN A 151 12.02 27.49 16.84
N GLU A 152 12.18 26.26 17.33
CA GLU A 152 12.06 25.05 16.51
C GLU A 152 10.67 24.94 15.87
N ARG A 153 9.59 25.12 16.65
CA ARG A 153 8.22 25.15 16.12
C ARG A 153 8.03 26.20 15.02
N CYS A 154 8.52 27.42 15.23
CA CYS A 154 8.44 28.49 14.22
C CYS A 154 9.24 28.14 12.96
N THR A 155 10.42 27.53 13.13
CA THR A 155 11.31 27.15 12.02
C THR A 155 10.68 26.04 11.17
N THR A 156 10.14 25.00 11.80
CA THR A 156 9.42 23.91 11.11
C THR A 156 8.17 24.44 10.42
N ARG A 157 7.36 25.26 11.10
CA ARG A 157 6.16 25.89 10.50
C ARG A 157 6.51 26.72 9.26
N LEU A 158 7.63 27.45 9.30
CA LEU A 158 8.11 28.26 8.19
C LEU A 158 8.60 27.38 7.02
N ALA A 159 9.27 26.27 7.30
CA ALA A 159 9.66 25.29 6.30
C ALA A 159 8.45 24.62 5.62
N ASP A 160 7.45 24.22 6.40
CA ASP A 160 6.19 23.64 5.89
C ASP A 160 5.44 24.62 4.99
N LEU A 161 5.36 25.89 5.42
CA LEU A 161 4.76 26.97 4.62
C LEU A 161 5.50 27.17 3.30
N LYS A 162 6.84 27.20 3.32
CA LYS A 162 7.67 27.28 2.11
C LYS A 162 7.42 26.11 1.16
N ALA A 163 7.39 24.89 1.68
CA ALA A 163 7.14 23.69 0.89
C ALA A 163 5.74 23.72 0.26
N ARG A 164 4.71 24.12 1.02
CA ARG A 164 3.32 24.23 0.52
C ARG A 164 3.17 25.29 -0.57
N ILE A 165 3.86 26.42 -0.44
CA ILE A 165 3.91 27.47 -1.48
C ILE A 165 4.55 26.90 -2.74
N PHE A 166 5.68 26.21 -2.61
CA PHE A 166 6.37 25.61 -3.75
C PHE A 166 5.53 24.53 -4.45
N GLU A 167 4.88 23.63 -3.69
CA GLU A 167 4.04 22.57 -4.27
C GLU A 167 2.86 23.14 -5.07
N LYS A 168 2.23 24.21 -4.57
CA LYS A 168 1.04 24.80 -5.21
C LYS A 168 1.35 25.77 -6.34
N LEU A 169 2.40 26.57 -6.19
CA LEU A 169 2.69 27.72 -7.05
C LEU A 169 4.03 27.60 -7.79
N ASN A 170 4.82 26.55 -7.52
CA ASN A 170 6.15 26.30 -8.10
C ASN A 170 7.10 27.50 -8.00
N CYS A 171 7.04 28.23 -6.88
CA CYS A 171 7.83 29.43 -6.63
C CYS A 171 8.29 29.56 -5.17
N ALA A 172 9.24 30.46 -4.91
CA ALA A 172 9.65 30.84 -3.57
C ALA A 172 8.68 31.88 -2.96
N PRO A 173 8.58 32.00 -1.61
CA PRO A 173 7.66 32.93 -0.96
C PRO A 173 7.79 34.39 -1.44
N ASP A 174 9.01 34.85 -1.69
CA ASP A 174 9.28 36.22 -2.13
C ASP A 174 8.78 36.50 -3.56
N ALA A 175 8.62 35.45 -4.37
CA ALA A 175 8.12 35.55 -5.74
C ALA A 175 6.58 35.50 -5.82
N VAL A 176 5.89 35.18 -4.72
CA VAL A 176 4.42 35.06 -4.70
C VAL A 176 3.73 36.38 -5.04
N ALA A 177 4.28 37.50 -4.56
CA ALA A 177 3.74 38.84 -4.86
C ALA A 177 3.81 39.18 -6.36
N GLY A 178 4.89 38.77 -7.03
CA GLY A 178 5.04 38.96 -8.48
C GLY A 178 4.08 38.10 -9.31
N ILE A 179 3.73 36.90 -8.84
CA ILE A 179 2.71 36.05 -9.49
C ILE A 179 1.30 36.61 -9.27
N ALA A 180 1.06 37.18 -8.08
CA ALA A 180 -0.21 37.79 -7.74
C ALA A 180 -0.42 39.18 -8.39
N ASP A 181 0.59 39.71 -9.10
CA ASP A 181 0.59 41.04 -9.71
C ASP A 181 0.09 42.13 -8.74
N THR A 182 0.57 42.05 -7.49
CA THR A 182 0.13 42.91 -6.39
C THR A 182 1.33 43.50 -5.66
N ASP A 183 1.50 44.82 -5.77
CA ASP A 183 2.60 45.55 -5.13
C ASP A 183 2.35 45.83 -3.63
N ASP A 184 1.09 45.80 -3.18
CA ASP A 184 0.71 46.00 -1.77
C ASP A 184 -0.16 44.86 -1.22
N PRO A 185 0.40 43.97 -0.36
CA PRO A 185 -0.34 42.91 0.31
C PRO A 185 -1.48 43.41 1.20
N ALA A 186 -1.46 44.66 1.66
CA ALA A 186 -2.52 45.24 2.50
C ALA A 186 -3.75 45.67 1.68
N SER A 187 -3.62 45.79 0.36
CA SER A 187 -4.74 46.08 -0.56
C SER A 187 -5.59 44.84 -0.87
N LEU A 188 -5.12 43.65 -0.50
CA LEU A 188 -5.81 42.39 -0.76
C LEU A 188 -7.06 42.26 0.13
N PRO A 189 -8.14 41.65 -0.39
CA PRO A 189 -9.29 41.27 0.42
C PRO A 189 -8.87 40.40 1.62
N GLY A 190 -9.68 40.38 2.67
CA GLY A 190 -9.46 39.50 3.82
C GLY A 190 -9.30 38.04 3.39
N ILE A 191 -8.48 37.29 4.13
CA ILE A 191 -8.10 35.90 3.83
C ILE A 191 -9.33 35.03 3.52
N ASP A 192 -10.41 35.18 4.29
CA ASP A 192 -11.65 34.42 4.13
C ASP A 192 -12.25 34.58 2.70
N VAL A 193 -12.24 35.80 2.16
CA VAL A 193 -12.76 36.10 0.81
C VAL A 193 -11.89 35.46 -0.27
N LEU A 194 -10.56 35.45 -0.07
CA LEU A 194 -9.61 34.84 -0.99
C LEU A 194 -9.73 33.31 -0.96
N GLU A 195 -9.90 32.71 0.23
CA GLU A 195 -10.10 31.26 0.37
C GLU A 195 -11.39 30.80 -0.32
N ASP A 196 -12.50 31.51 -0.12
CA ASP A 196 -13.76 31.22 -0.81
C ASP A 196 -13.61 31.32 -2.33
N ARG A 197 -12.89 32.35 -2.81
CA ARG A 197 -12.62 32.50 -4.25
C ARG A 197 -11.77 31.36 -4.79
N VAL A 198 -10.71 30.94 -4.09
CA VAL A 198 -9.87 29.80 -4.48
C VAL A 198 -10.69 28.50 -4.48
N GLN A 199 -11.50 28.26 -3.44
CA GLN A 199 -12.37 27.07 -3.41
C GLN A 199 -13.37 27.07 -4.56
N LYS A 200 -13.97 28.22 -4.89
CA LYS A 200 -14.86 28.35 -6.03
C LYS A 200 -14.16 28.01 -7.35
N LEU A 201 -12.96 28.57 -7.58
CA LEU A 201 -12.16 28.30 -8.78
C LEU A 201 -11.73 26.83 -8.86
N ILE A 202 -11.40 26.19 -7.74
CA ILE A 202 -11.09 24.76 -7.69
C ILE A 202 -12.32 23.93 -8.07
N ARG A 203 -13.50 24.26 -7.54
CA ARG A 203 -14.75 23.58 -7.91
C ARG A 203 -15.10 23.80 -9.39
N GLU A 204 -14.90 25.00 -9.91
CA GLU A 204 -15.08 25.30 -11.34
C GLU A 204 -14.12 24.45 -12.20
N ARG A 205 -12.84 24.36 -11.82
CA ARG A 205 -11.85 23.49 -12.46
C ARG A 205 -12.29 22.02 -12.42
N ASP A 206 -12.70 21.53 -11.25
CA ASP A 206 -13.09 20.13 -11.08
C ASP A 206 -14.38 19.79 -11.86
N ASN A 207 -15.29 20.77 -12.01
CA ASN A 207 -16.50 20.64 -12.83
C ASN A 207 -16.21 20.59 -14.35
N ILE A 208 -15.09 21.15 -14.84
CA ILE A 208 -14.67 21.00 -16.24
C ILE A 208 -14.36 19.53 -16.56
N GLY A 209 -14.02 18.74 -15.54
CA GLY A 209 -13.70 17.33 -15.66
C GLY A 209 -12.25 17.08 -16.09
N PRO A 210 -11.85 15.81 -16.22
CA PRO A 210 -10.50 15.44 -16.60
C PRO A 210 -10.19 15.90 -18.04
N VAL A 211 -9.01 16.49 -18.24
CA VAL A 211 -8.53 16.87 -19.57
C VAL A 211 -8.21 15.60 -20.36
N ASN A 212 -8.86 15.41 -21.51
CA ASN A 212 -8.52 14.32 -22.42
C ASN A 212 -7.28 14.69 -23.25
N LEU A 213 -6.10 14.28 -22.78
CA LEU A 213 -4.82 14.51 -23.46
C LEU A 213 -4.71 13.83 -24.84
N ARG A 214 -5.62 12.91 -25.17
CA ARG A 214 -5.66 12.23 -26.47
C ARG A 214 -6.64 12.86 -27.46
N ALA A 215 -7.38 13.89 -27.04
CA ALA A 215 -8.44 14.48 -27.86
C ALA A 215 -7.94 14.98 -29.22
N GLU A 216 -6.74 15.56 -29.28
CA GLU A 216 -6.14 16.06 -30.52
C GLU A 216 -5.82 14.92 -31.50
N ALA A 217 -5.18 13.84 -31.02
CA ALA A 217 -4.89 12.66 -31.83
C ALA A 217 -6.17 11.93 -32.29
N GLU A 218 -7.16 11.78 -31.40
CA GLU A 218 -8.45 11.17 -31.76
C GLU A 218 -9.23 12.02 -32.77
N MET A 219 -9.15 13.35 -32.67
CA MET A 219 -9.74 14.26 -33.65
C MET A 219 -9.09 14.07 -35.03
N GLU A 220 -7.76 13.99 -35.11
CA GLU A 220 -7.04 13.75 -36.37
C GLU A 220 -7.43 12.40 -37.01
N ASP A 221 -7.49 11.32 -36.21
CA ASP A 221 -7.89 9.99 -36.67
C ASP A 221 -9.33 9.98 -37.23
N VAL A 222 -10.26 10.59 -36.49
CA VAL A 222 -11.67 10.69 -36.90
C VAL A 222 -11.82 11.56 -38.14
N THR A 223 -11.09 12.68 -38.23
CA THR A 223 -11.13 13.58 -39.38
C THR A 223 -10.63 12.89 -40.65
N THR A 224 -9.54 12.12 -40.53
CA THR A 224 -9.02 11.30 -41.64
C THR A 224 -10.07 10.31 -42.12
N ARG A 225 -10.69 9.56 -41.19
CA ARG A 225 -11.74 8.59 -41.52
C ARG A 225 -12.96 9.22 -42.18
N ILE A 226 -13.37 10.41 -41.74
CA ILE A 226 -14.48 11.15 -42.36
C ILE A 226 -14.11 11.51 -43.80
N THR A 227 -12.90 12.02 -44.03
CA THR A 227 -12.44 12.44 -45.36
C THR A 227 -12.37 11.26 -46.33
N ASP A 228 -11.91 10.10 -45.85
CA ASP A 228 -11.88 8.87 -46.65
C ASP A 228 -13.30 8.41 -47.02
N MET A 229 -14.22 8.39 -46.04
CA MET A 229 -15.62 8.02 -46.28
C MET A 229 -16.34 8.97 -47.24
N GLU A 230 -16.04 10.27 -47.18
CA GLU A 230 -16.59 11.26 -48.12
C GLU A 230 -16.06 11.04 -49.54
N THR A 231 -14.77 10.71 -49.67
CA THR A 231 -14.15 10.40 -50.96
C THR A 231 -14.74 9.13 -51.58
N GLU A 232 -14.90 8.06 -50.79
CA GLU A 232 -15.54 6.82 -51.24
C GLU A 232 -17.00 7.05 -51.65
N ARG A 233 -17.75 7.85 -50.89
CA ARG A 233 -19.13 8.23 -51.23
C ARG A 233 -19.19 8.92 -52.59
N ASP A 234 -18.30 9.87 -52.83
CA ASP A 234 -18.31 10.67 -54.05
C ASP A 234 -17.92 9.83 -55.27
N ASP A 235 -16.99 8.88 -55.13
CA ASP A 235 -16.65 7.91 -56.18
C ASP A 235 -17.84 6.99 -56.50
N LEU A 236 -18.54 6.48 -55.48
CA LEU A 236 -19.75 5.68 -55.68
C LEU A 236 -20.86 6.47 -56.40
N LEU A 237 -21.07 7.74 -56.04
CA LEU A 237 -22.03 8.60 -56.72
C LEU A 237 -21.65 8.82 -58.20
N ALA A 238 -20.36 9.03 -58.49
CA ALA A 238 -19.85 9.15 -59.84
C ALA A 238 -20.04 7.85 -60.64
N ALA A 239 -19.76 6.69 -60.04
CA ALA A 239 -19.98 5.38 -60.64
C ALA A 239 -21.47 5.14 -60.94
N ILE A 240 -22.38 5.47 -60.01
CA ILE A 240 -23.83 5.39 -60.22
C ILE A 240 -24.27 6.28 -61.39
N ALA A 241 -23.79 7.51 -61.46
CA ALA A 241 -24.10 8.42 -62.57
C ALA A 241 -23.63 7.86 -63.91
N LYS A 242 -22.41 7.30 -63.96
CA LYS A 242 -21.85 6.66 -65.16
C LYS A 242 -22.66 5.44 -65.60
N LEU A 243 -23.05 4.58 -64.66
CA LEU A 243 -23.89 3.40 -64.95
C LEU A 243 -25.27 3.81 -65.47
N ARG A 244 -25.92 4.81 -64.86
CA ARG A 244 -27.21 5.33 -65.35
C ARG A 244 -27.10 5.91 -66.76
N ALA A 245 -26.03 6.63 -67.06
CA ALA A 245 -25.78 7.14 -68.41
C ALA A 245 -25.59 6.00 -69.42
N ALA A 246 -24.82 4.96 -69.06
CA ALA A 246 -24.63 3.78 -69.90
C ALA A 246 -25.94 3.02 -70.15
N ILE A 247 -26.77 2.83 -69.12
CA ILE A 247 -28.10 2.21 -69.25
C ILE A 247 -28.99 3.04 -70.18
N SER A 248 -29.00 4.37 -70.02
CA SER A 248 -29.78 5.25 -70.90
C SER A 248 -29.34 5.15 -72.35
N GLN A 249 -28.03 5.07 -72.62
CA GLN A 249 -27.48 4.88 -73.96
C GLN A 249 -27.89 3.52 -74.54
N LEU A 250 -27.75 2.43 -73.77
CA LEU A 250 -28.16 1.09 -74.18
C LEU A 250 -29.66 1.00 -74.46
N ASN A 251 -30.50 1.61 -73.61
CA ASN A 251 -31.94 1.64 -73.82
C ASN A 251 -32.31 2.44 -75.08
N ARG A 252 -31.63 3.55 -75.34
CA ARG A 252 -31.83 4.33 -76.58
C ARG A 252 -31.48 3.50 -77.82
N GLU A 253 -30.33 2.84 -77.82
CA GLU A 253 -29.90 1.96 -78.91
C GLU A 253 -30.85 0.75 -79.07
N GLY A 254 -31.29 0.18 -77.96
CA GLY A 254 -32.27 -0.90 -77.92
C GLY A 254 -33.62 -0.49 -78.53
N ARG A 255 -34.15 0.68 -78.16
CA ARG A 255 -35.38 1.25 -78.73
C ARG A 255 -35.26 1.44 -80.24
N GLU A 256 -34.14 2.02 -80.70
CA GLU A 256 -33.91 2.25 -82.13
C GLU A 256 -33.86 0.95 -82.92
N ARG A 257 -33.11 -0.05 -82.42
CA ARG A 257 -33.04 -1.38 -83.04
C ARG A 257 -34.39 -2.10 -83.05
N LEU A 258 -35.12 -2.05 -81.93
CA LEU A 258 -36.44 -2.68 -81.82
C LEU A 258 -37.43 -2.07 -82.82
N LEU A 259 -37.53 -0.74 -82.87
CA LEU A 259 -38.43 -0.04 -83.79
C LEU A 259 -38.08 -0.30 -85.26
N LYS A 260 -36.78 -0.36 -85.58
CA LYS A 260 -36.31 -0.70 -86.92
C LYS A 260 -36.72 -2.12 -87.32
N SER A 261 -36.41 -3.12 -86.48
CA SER A 261 -36.80 -4.51 -86.74
C SER A 261 -38.32 -4.68 -86.79
N PHE A 262 -39.06 -3.98 -85.92
CA PHE A 262 -40.52 -4.00 -85.92
C PHE A 262 -41.10 -3.45 -87.24
N ALA A 263 -40.56 -2.34 -87.75
CA ALA A 263 -40.99 -1.77 -89.02
C ALA A 263 -40.70 -2.71 -90.20
N GLU A 264 -39.52 -3.34 -90.22
CA GLU A 264 -39.12 -4.32 -91.25
C GLU A 264 -40.07 -5.54 -91.22
N VAL A 265 -40.30 -6.14 -90.05
CA VAL A 265 -41.22 -7.26 -89.87
C VAL A 265 -42.66 -6.88 -90.29
N ASN A 266 -43.15 -5.70 -89.90
CA ASN A 266 -44.49 -5.24 -90.25
C ASN A 266 -44.66 -5.08 -91.78
N GLN A 267 -43.62 -4.59 -92.47
CA GLN A 267 -43.63 -4.46 -93.93
C GLN A 267 -43.64 -5.83 -94.63
N HIS A 268 -42.82 -6.77 -94.16
CA HIS A 268 -42.84 -8.15 -94.67
C HIS A 268 -44.18 -8.81 -94.41
N PHE A 269 -44.74 -8.64 -93.21
CA PHE A 269 -46.04 -9.19 -92.84
C PHE A 269 -47.17 -8.66 -93.73
N LYS A 270 -47.24 -7.35 -93.96
CA LYS A 270 -48.19 -6.71 -94.90
C LYS A 270 -48.12 -7.34 -96.30
N THR A 271 -46.90 -7.55 -96.79
CA THR A 271 -46.65 -8.07 -98.14
C THR A 271 -47.04 -9.55 -98.25
N LEU A 272 -46.59 -10.39 -97.30
CA LEU A 272 -46.86 -11.83 -97.30
C LEU A 272 -48.34 -12.12 -97.06
N PHE A 273 -49.00 -11.37 -96.17
CA PHE A 273 -50.43 -11.52 -95.91
C PHE A 273 -51.25 -11.23 -97.16
N ASN A 274 -50.98 -10.11 -97.85
CA ASN A 274 -51.70 -9.77 -99.09
C ASN A 274 -51.51 -10.85 -100.17
N LYS A 275 -50.28 -11.36 -100.33
CA LYS A 275 -49.98 -12.47 -101.26
C LYS A 275 -50.75 -13.75 -100.91
N LEU A 276 -50.76 -14.15 -99.63
CA LEU A 276 -51.42 -15.38 -99.17
C LEU A 276 -52.95 -15.31 -99.28
N PHE A 277 -53.55 -14.16 -99.03
CA PHE A 277 -55.02 -14.03 -99.08
C PHE A 277 -55.53 -13.55 -100.45
N GLY A 278 -54.66 -13.09 -101.36
CA GLY A 278 -55.03 -12.54 -102.66
C GLY A 278 -55.71 -11.17 -102.54
N GLY A 279 -55.38 -10.43 -101.48
CA GLY A 279 -56.05 -9.22 -101.02
C GLY A 279 -56.16 -9.15 -99.49
N GLY A 280 -56.78 -8.10 -98.97
CA GLY A 280 -56.84 -7.84 -97.53
C GLY A 280 -55.62 -7.09 -97.00
N THR A 281 -55.66 -6.71 -95.72
CA THR A 281 -54.59 -5.96 -95.06
C THR A 281 -54.35 -6.52 -93.67
N ALA A 282 -53.09 -6.60 -93.25
CA ALA A 282 -52.74 -6.95 -91.90
C ALA A 282 -51.63 -6.05 -91.41
N GLU A 283 -51.57 -5.78 -90.12
CA GLU A 283 -50.53 -4.96 -89.52
C GLU A 283 -50.25 -5.36 -88.08
N LEU A 284 -49.01 -5.13 -87.69
CA LEU A 284 -48.57 -5.23 -86.32
C LEU A 284 -48.74 -3.87 -85.66
N GLN A 285 -49.34 -3.85 -84.47
CA GLN A 285 -49.43 -2.66 -83.62
C GLN A 285 -48.78 -2.96 -82.26
N LEU A 286 -48.05 -1.98 -81.73
CA LEU A 286 -47.59 -2.02 -80.35
C LEU A 286 -48.77 -1.58 -79.47
N THR A 287 -49.02 -2.29 -78.37
CA THR A 287 -50.04 -1.91 -77.39
C THR A 287 -49.66 -0.58 -76.74
N ASP A 288 -50.64 0.20 -76.30
CA ASP A 288 -50.43 1.51 -75.65
C ASP A 288 -49.52 1.40 -74.40
N ALA A 289 -48.22 1.62 -74.61
CA ALA A 289 -47.20 1.76 -73.57
C ALA A 289 -46.24 2.90 -73.96
N ASP A 290 -45.82 3.69 -72.96
CA ASP A 290 -44.95 4.86 -73.18
C ASP A 290 -43.53 4.50 -73.66
N ASP A 291 -43.08 3.25 -73.42
CA ASP A 291 -41.80 2.72 -73.91
C ASP A 291 -42.02 1.53 -74.87
N PRO A 292 -41.53 1.60 -76.13
CA PRO A 292 -41.55 0.46 -77.06
C PRO A 292 -40.92 -0.82 -76.52
N LEU A 293 -39.96 -0.74 -75.57
CA LEU A 293 -39.33 -1.92 -74.97
C LEU A 293 -40.26 -2.68 -74.01
N GLU A 294 -41.26 -2.01 -73.44
CA GLU A 294 -42.22 -2.59 -72.49
C GLU A 294 -43.60 -2.83 -73.14
N ALA A 295 -43.79 -2.35 -74.37
CA ALA A 295 -45.02 -2.53 -75.13
C ALA A 295 -45.22 -4.01 -75.53
N GLY A 296 -46.46 -4.49 -75.36
CA GLY A 296 -46.92 -5.72 -75.98
C GLY A 296 -47.11 -5.57 -77.49
N LEU A 297 -47.29 -6.69 -78.19
CA LEU A 297 -47.51 -6.73 -79.63
C LEU A 297 -48.88 -7.31 -79.93
N GLU A 298 -49.70 -6.54 -80.64
CA GLU A 298 -51.01 -6.97 -81.11
C GLU A 298 -51.00 -7.15 -82.64
N ILE A 299 -51.64 -8.23 -83.09
CA ILE A 299 -51.71 -8.62 -84.49
C ILE A 299 -53.12 -8.31 -84.98
N LEU A 300 -53.22 -7.38 -85.92
CA LEU A 300 -54.47 -7.00 -86.55
C LEU A 300 -54.49 -7.47 -88.01
N ALA A 301 -55.55 -8.17 -88.39
CA ALA A 301 -55.71 -8.68 -89.75
C ALA A 301 -57.13 -8.48 -90.27
N SER A 302 -57.23 -8.17 -91.56
CA SER A 302 -58.45 -7.97 -92.32
C SER A 302 -58.37 -8.82 -93.59
N PRO A 303 -58.86 -10.06 -93.55
CA PRO A 303 -59.03 -10.88 -94.73
C PRO A 303 -59.97 -10.21 -95.75
N PRO A 304 -59.88 -10.52 -97.04
CA PRO A 304 -60.71 -9.89 -98.08
C PRO A 304 -62.21 -10.05 -97.76
N GLY A 305 -62.90 -8.90 -97.57
CA GLY A 305 -64.33 -8.85 -97.25
C GLY A 305 -64.67 -8.79 -95.74
N LYS A 306 -63.69 -8.85 -94.83
CA LYS A 306 -63.88 -8.73 -93.37
C LYS A 306 -63.24 -7.46 -92.80
N ARG A 307 -63.78 -6.97 -91.67
CA ARG A 307 -63.21 -5.82 -90.95
C ARG A 307 -61.91 -6.21 -90.24
N LEU A 308 -61.10 -5.21 -89.90
CA LEU A 308 -59.88 -5.38 -89.11
C LEU A 308 -60.21 -5.94 -87.72
N GLN A 309 -59.64 -7.09 -87.38
CA GLN A 309 -59.89 -7.80 -86.13
C GLN A 309 -58.59 -8.38 -85.57
N SER A 310 -58.55 -8.58 -84.25
CA SER A 310 -57.43 -9.24 -83.57
C SER A 310 -57.36 -10.72 -83.95
N LEU A 311 -56.16 -11.30 -83.97
CA LEU A 311 -55.88 -12.69 -84.41
C LEU A 311 -56.80 -13.74 -83.72
N SER A 312 -57.16 -13.52 -82.46
CA SER A 312 -58.00 -14.43 -81.66
C SER A 312 -59.45 -14.54 -82.14
N LEU A 313 -59.91 -13.60 -82.98
CA LEU A 313 -61.29 -13.53 -83.48
C LEU A 313 -61.45 -14.10 -84.90
N LEU A 314 -60.38 -14.61 -85.50
CA LEU A 314 -60.40 -15.19 -86.85
C LEU A 314 -60.84 -16.67 -86.87
N SER A 315 -61.27 -17.15 -88.04
CA SER A 315 -61.56 -18.59 -88.26
C SER A 315 -60.28 -19.43 -88.13
N GLY A 316 -60.36 -20.69 -87.69
CA GLY A 316 -59.19 -21.53 -87.44
C GLY A 316 -58.21 -21.64 -88.62
N GLY A 317 -58.71 -21.75 -89.86
CA GLY A 317 -57.86 -21.76 -91.06
C GLY A 317 -57.24 -20.38 -91.39
N GLU A 318 -58.00 -19.30 -91.15
CA GLU A 318 -57.50 -17.92 -91.32
C GLU A 318 -56.45 -17.57 -90.26
N GLN A 319 -56.66 -18.02 -89.02
CA GLN A 319 -55.72 -17.86 -87.91
C GLN A 319 -54.41 -18.59 -88.20
N ALA A 320 -54.47 -19.83 -88.71
CA ALA A 320 -53.28 -20.60 -89.09
C ALA A 320 -52.47 -19.91 -90.19
N LEU A 321 -53.12 -19.45 -91.27
CA LEU A 321 -52.44 -18.72 -92.35
C LEU A 321 -51.88 -17.37 -91.91
N THR A 322 -52.60 -16.65 -91.04
CA THR A 322 -52.14 -15.36 -90.51
C THR A 322 -50.93 -15.56 -89.61
N ALA A 323 -50.95 -16.56 -88.73
CA ALA A 323 -49.80 -16.92 -87.90
C ALA A 323 -48.59 -17.32 -88.74
N LEU A 324 -48.80 -18.14 -89.78
CA LEU A 324 -47.78 -18.54 -90.73
C LEU A 324 -47.16 -17.33 -91.45
N ALA A 325 -47.98 -16.38 -91.88
CA ALA A 325 -47.53 -15.14 -92.52
C ALA A 325 -46.62 -14.30 -91.61
N ILE A 326 -46.89 -14.26 -90.30
CA ILE A 326 -46.07 -13.54 -89.32
C ILE A 326 -44.75 -14.27 -89.07
N ILE A 327 -44.80 -15.59 -88.90
CA ILE A 327 -43.61 -16.41 -88.70
C ILE A 327 -42.66 -16.23 -89.90
N PHE A 328 -43.17 -16.26 -91.13
CA PHE A 328 -42.35 -16.00 -92.31
C PHE A 328 -41.92 -14.55 -92.44
N ALA A 329 -42.71 -13.57 -92.00
CA ALA A 329 -42.30 -12.17 -91.98
C ALA A 329 -41.11 -11.92 -91.05
N VAL A 330 -41.15 -12.51 -89.86
CA VAL A 330 -40.03 -12.50 -88.92
C VAL A 330 -38.82 -13.21 -89.52
N PHE A 331 -39.05 -14.37 -90.15
CA PHE A 331 -37.99 -15.14 -90.80
C PHE A 331 -37.28 -14.35 -91.91
N LEU A 332 -38.00 -13.60 -92.75
CA LEU A 332 -37.40 -12.80 -93.82
C LEU A 332 -36.52 -11.66 -93.33
N THR A 333 -36.72 -11.20 -92.10
CA THR A 333 -35.91 -10.13 -91.50
C THR A 333 -34.50 -10.62 -91.17
N ASN A 334 -34.35 -11.92 -90.86
CA ASN A 334 -33.05 -12.57 -90.70
C ASN A 334 -33.12 -14.04 -91.19
N PRO A 335 -32.97 -14.28 -92.50
CA PRO A 335 -33.23 -15.59 -93.09
C PRO A 335 -32.21 -16.62 -92.61
N ALA A 336 -32.71 -17.72 -92.03
CA ALA A 336 -31.86 -18.86 -91.67
C ALA A 336 -31.52 -19.71 -92.91
N PRO A 337 -30.38 -20.41 -92.92
CA PRO A 337 -29.99 -21.27 -94.05
C PRO A 337 -30.91 -22.50 -94.22
N ILE A 338 -31.55 -22.96 -93.14
CA ILE A 338 -32.47 -24.11 -93.14
C ILE A 338 -33.70 -23.76 -92.31
N CYS A 339 -34.88 -24.05 -92.84
CA CYS A 339 -36.16 -23.91 -92.14
C CYS A 339 -36.91 -25.26 -92.18
N VAL A 340 -37.31 -25.76 -91.01
CA VAL A 340 -38.04 -27.02 -90.87
C VAL A 340 -39.50 -26.72 -90.53
N LEU A 341 -40.42 -27.27 -91.31
CA LEU A 341 -41.87 -27.08 -91.16
C LEU A 341 -42.52 -28.44 -90.94
N ASP A 342 -43.12 -28.63 -89.76
CA ASP A 342 -43.74 -29.91 -89.38
C ASP A 342 -45.26 -29.76 -89.31
N GLU A 343 -45.97 -30.47 -90.20
CA GLU A 343 -47.43 -30.51 -90.34
C GLU A 343 -48.14 -29.15 -90.33
N VAL A 344 -47.46 -28.10 -90.80
CA VAL A 344 -47.97 -26.73 -90.82
C VAL A 344 -49.19 -26.55 -91.74
N ASP A 345 -49.41 -27.49 -92.65
CA ASP A 345 -50.51 -27.53 -93.61
C ASP A 345 -51.73 -28.34 -93.14
N ALA A 346 -51.66 -29.00 -91.97
CA ALA A 346 -52.77 -29.75 -91.39
C ALA A 346 -54.08 -28.94 -91.19
N PRO A 347 -54.06 -27.66 -90.76
CA PRO A 347 -55.27 -26.86 -90.58
C PRO A 347 -55.73 -26.12 -91.86
N LEU A 348 -55.06 -26.33 -93.01
CA LEU A 348 -55.32 -25.62 -94.26
C LEU A 348 -56.21 -26.44 -95.19
N ASP A 349 -57.06 -25.76 -95.98
CA ASP A 349 -57.80 -26.38 -97.07
C ASP A 349 -56.94 -26.49 -98.36
N ASP A 350 -57.39 -27.29 -99.33
CA ASP A 350 -56.67 -27.52 -100.59
C ASP A 350 -56.30 -26.22 -101.33
N SER A 351 -57.15 -25.19 -101.24
CA SER A 351 -56.93 -23.90 -101.91
C SER A 351 -55.82 -23.09 -101.23
N ASN A 352 -55.75 -23.13 -99.91
CA ASN A 352 -54.78 -22.42 -99.09
C ASN A 352 -53.44 -23.15 -99.03
N VAL A 353 -53.43 -24.50 -99.09
CA VAL A 353 -52.21 -25.31 -99.25
C VAL A 353 -51.48 -24.95 -100.54
N VAL A 354 -52.22 -24.72 -101.64
CA VAL A 354 -51.64 -24.25 -102.90
C VAL A 354 -50.92 -22.91 -102.73
N ARG A 355 -51.56 -21.94 -102.07
CA ARG A 355 -50.99 -20.60 -101.81
C ARG A 355 -49.77 -20.67 -100.89
N PHE A 356 -49.81 -21.53 -99.89
CA PHE A 356 -48.67 -21.80 -99.01
C PHE A 356 -47.48 -22.37 -99.80
N CYS A 357 -47.70 -23.37 -100.66
CA CYS A 357 -46.62 -23.94 -101.48
C CYS A 357 -46.02 -22.91 -102.44
N ASP A 358 -46.86 -22.07 -103.05
CA ASP A 358 -46.39 -21.01 -103.94
C ASP A 358 -45.59 -19.94 -103.16
N LEU A 359 -45.99 -19.63 -101.93
CA LEU A 359 -45.22 -18.76 -101.04
C LEU A 359 -43.84 -19.34 -100.71
N LEU A 360 -43.75 -20.65 -100.40
CA LEU A 360 -42.47 -21.29 -100.11
C LEU A 360 -41.51 -21.20 -101.30
N ARG A 361 -42.02 -21.41 -102.52
CA ARG A 361 -41.21 -21.23 -103.75
C ARG A 361 -40.77 -19.80 -103.95
N ASP A 362 -41.67 -18.83 -103.71
CA ASP A 362 -41.36 -17.40 -103.76
C ASP A 362 -40.21 -17.06 -102.79
N ILE A 363 -40.28 -17.56 -101.55
CA ILE A 363 -39.23 -17.33 -100.55
C ILE A 363 -37.92 -18.02 -100.98
N CYS A 364 -37.94 -19.28 -101.41
CA CYS A 364 -36.76 -19.97 -101.97
C CYS A 364 -36.12 -19.22 -103.15
N SER A 365 -36.92 -18.52 -103.96
CA SER A 365 -36.39 -17.77 -105.11
C SER A 365 -35.74 -16.45 -104.71
N GLN A 366 -36.12 -15.90 -103.56
CA GLN A 366 -35.65 -14.61 -103.04
C GLN A 366 -34.55 -14.77 -101.99
N THR A 367 -34.49 -15.91 -101.29
CA THR A 367 -33.50 -16.21 -100.25
C THR A 367 -32.81 -17.54 -100.52
N ASP A 368 -31.55 -17.68 -100.09
CA ASP A 368 -30.80 -18.96 -100.15
C ASP A 368 -31.25 -19.97 -99.06
N THR A 369 -32.51 -19.89 -98.62
CA THR A 369 -33.07 -20.75 -97.56
C THR A 369 -33.50 -22.10 -98.14
N ARG A 370 -33.14 -23.19 -97.45
CA ARG A 370 -33.64 -24.53 -97.76
C ARG A 370 -34.80 -24.90 -96.83
N PHE A 371 -35.96 -25.25 -97.40
CA PHE A 371 -37.10 -25.74 -96.62
C PHE A 371 -37.11 -27.27 -96.55
N LEU A 372 -37.31 -27.79 -95.35
CA LEU A 372 -37.62 -29.19 -95.08
C LEU A 372 -39.06 -29.26 -94.56
N VAL A 373 -39.98 -29.78 -95.38
CA VAL A 373 -41.40 -29.88 -95.02
C VAL A 373 -41.76 -31.33 -94.70
N ILE A 374 -42.33 -31.54 -93.52
CA ILE A 374 -42.89 -32.81 -93.06
C ILE A 374 -44.41 -32.68 -93.14
N THR A 375 -45.05 -33.50 -93.96
CA THR A 375 -46.49 -33.41 -94.22
C THR A 375 -47.05 -34.76 -94.69
N HIS A 376 -48.34 -34.98 -94.49
CA HIS A 376 -49.13 -36.06 -95.10
C HIS A 376 -50.09 -35.53 -96.19
N HIS A 377 -50.09 -34.23 -96.48
CA HIS A 377 -51.01 -33.57 -97.41
C HIS A 377 -50.58 -33.78 -98.87
N ARG A 378 -51.44 -34.42 -99.67
CA ARG A 378 -51.13 -34.84 -101.05
C ARG A 378 -50.75 -33.67 -101.96
N MET A 379 -51.41 -32.52 -101.80
CA MET A 379 -51.15 -31.31 -102.60
C MET A 379 -49.77 -30.69 -102.31
N THR A 380 -49.34 -30.72 -101.04
CA THR A 380 -48.02 -30.24 -100.63
C THR A 380 -46.95 -31.15 -101.19
N MET A 381 -47.11 -32.48 -101.04
CA MET A 381 -46.17 -33.47 -101.59
C MET A 381 -45.97 -33.32 -103.09
N ALA A 382 -47.03 -33.05 -103.86
CA ALA A 382 -46.97 -32.91 -105.30
C ALA A 382 -46.22 -31.65 -105.79
N ARG A 383 -45.99 -30.67 -104.89
CA ARG A 383 -45.43 -29.35 -105.24
C ARG A 383 -43.99 -29.13 -104.77
N MET A 384 -43.34 -30.16 -104.21
CA MET A 384 -41.96 -30.15 -103.73
C MET A 384 -40.98 -30.71 -104.76
N ASP A 385 -39.71 -30.34 -104.66
CA ASP A 385 -38.67 -30.81 -105.61
C ASP A 385 -38.31 -32.28 -105.39
N ARG A 386 -38.24 -32.73 -104.13
CA ARG A 386 -37.79 -34.07 -103.77
C ARG A 386 -38.55 -34.57 -102.54
N LEU A 387 -39.02 -35.81 -102.60
CA LEU A 387 -39.73 -36.45 -101.51
C LEU A 387 -38.83 -37.47 -100.80
N PHE A 388 -38.89 -37.44 -99.47
CA PHE A 388 -38.29 -38.46 -98.61
C PHE A 388 -39.42 -39.16 -97.86
N GLY A 389 -39.71 -40.39 -98.26
CA GLY A 389 -40.67 -41.26 -97.59
C GLY A 389 -39.98 -42.04 -96.47
N ILE A 390 -40.59 -42.06 -95.30
CA ILE A 390 -40.16 -42.92 -94.19
C ILE A 390 -41.05 -44.16 -94.19
N THR A 391 -40.46 -45.33 -94.37
CA THR A 391 -41.18 -46.61 -94.32
C THR A 391 -40.73 -47.43 -93.10
N MET A 392 -41.62 -48.25 -92.57
CA MET A 392 -41.31 -49.18 -91.49
C MET A 392 -41.49 -50.61 -92.00
N GLU A 393 -40.46 -51.16 -92.66
CA GLU A 393 -40.44 -52.57 -93.10
C GLU A 393 -40.47 -53.54 -91.90
N GLN A 394 -39.85 -53.13 -90.78
CA GLN A 394 -39.87 -53.87 -89.51
C GLN A 394 -40.37 -52.96 -88.39
N ARG A 395 -41.14 -53.52 -87.45
CA ARG A 395 -41.74 -52.77 -86.35
C ARG A 395 -40.64 -52.12 -85.49
N GLY A 396 -40.59 -50.79 -85.47
CA GLY A 396 -39.63 -50.01 -84.69
C GLY A 396 -38.34 -49.62 -85.41
N ILE A 397 -38.14 -49.99 -86.68
CA ILE A 397 -36.99 -49.57 -87.49
C ILE A 397 -37.51 -48.77 -88.70
N SER A 398 -37.21 -47.47 -88.71
CA SER A 398 -37.56 -46.57 -89.82
C SER A 398 -36.47 -46.62 -90.90
N LYS A 399 -36.88 -46.75 -92.16
CA LYS A 399 -36.00 -46.74 -93.33
C LYS A 399 -36.38 -45.57 -94.23
N LEU A 400 -35.37 -44.81 -94.66
CA LEU A 400 -35.56 -43.67 -95.55
C LEU A 400 -35.57 -44.15 -97.00
N VAL A 401 -36.59 -43.77 -97.75
CA VAL A 401 -36.70 -43.95 -99.20
C VAL A 401 -36.82 -42.57 -99.83
N SER A 402 -36.06 -42.27 -100.87
CA SER A 402 -36.16 -40.97 -101.55
C SER A 402 -36.65 -41.14 -102.98
N VAL A 403 -37.57 -40.27 -103.39
CA VAL A 403 -38.07 -40.16 -104.77
C VAL A 403 -37.84 -38.73 -105.23
N ASP A 404 -37.13 -38.57 -106.34
CA ASP A 404 -36.97 -37.29 -107.01
C ASP A 404 -38.13 -37.10 -108.00
N LEU A 405 -39.02 -36.15 -107.69
CA LEU A 405 -40.25 -35.93 -108.45
C LEU A 405 -39.95 -35.36 -109.85
N GLN A 406 -38.92 -34.51 -109.99
CA GLN A 406 -38.53 -33.94 -111.28
C GLN A 406 -37.97 -35.01 -112.24
N THR A 407 -37.35 -36.05 -111.69
CA THR A 407 -36.85 -37.20 -112.46
C THR A 407 -37.97 -38.17 -112.79
N ALA A 408 -38.93 -38.37 -111.88
CA ALA A 408 -40.10 -39.23 -112.10
C ALA A 408 -41.07 -38.69 -113.18
N GLU A 409 -41.32 -37.39 -113.21
CA GLU A 409 -42.14 -36.76 -114.27
C GLU A 409 -41.50 -36.91 -115.65
N ARG A 410 -40.18 -36.69 -115.77
CA ARG A 410 -39.43 -36.89 -117.01
C ARG A 410 -39.51 -38.33 -117.52
N ILE A 411 -39.44 -39.33 -116.63
CA ILE A 411 -39.56 -40.75 -117.00
C ILE A 411 -40.98 -41.09 -117.47
N ARG A 412 -42.02 -40.52 -116.85
CA ARG A 412 -43.42 -40.70 -117.28
C ARG A 412 -43.66 -40.11 -118.67
N ASP A 413 -43.17 -38.90 -118.92
CA ASP A 413 -43.41 -38.22 -120.20
C ASP A 413 -42.65 -38.91 -121.36
N ILE A 414 -41.52 -39.58 -121.08
CA ILE A 414 -40.81 -40.45 -122.03
C ILE A 414 -41.53 -41.79 -122.26
N ALA A 415 -42.30 -42.29 -121.27
CA ALA A 415 -43.04 -43.55 -121.38
C ALA A 415 -44.45 -43.39 -121.99
N VAL A 416 -44.94 -42.14 -122.11
CA VAL A 416 -46.26 -41.79 -122.69
C VAL A 416 -46.13 -41.19 -124.10
N ALA A 417 -44.92 -40.79 -124.51
CA ALA A 417 -44.55 -40.52 -125.90
C ALA A 417 -44.13 -41.81 -126.62
#